data_AF-A0A954I9V2-F1
#
_entry.id   AF-A0A954I9V2-F1
#
_cell.length_a   1.000
_cell.length_b   1.000
_cell.length_c   1.000
_cell.angle_alpha   90.00
_cell.angle_beta   90.00
_cell.angle_gamma   90.00
#
_symmetry.space_group_name_H-M   'P 1'
#
loop_
_entity.id
_entity.type
_entity.pdbx_description
1 polymer ?
#
loop_
_entity_poly.entity_id
_entity_poly.type
_entity_poly.pdbx_seq_one_letter_code
_entity_poly.pdbx_strand_id
1 'polypeptide(L)'
;VSTVAEGFRRWSPQRYLKGLFTVARRKFIRRFARESERQRHQADAFYLKCYSPQSAPLFLQIELVTDVPVFRTAVEITPGWNEHVIDAEPLLNRSGQSDGRLQISIAGDREARLIFTWLHLVQFRSTSAPSHSMASPASSATPATAPTLPTDRPAPSTTTALIPATHIKCVAWDLDNTLWHGVIGDVGRENIQPNQEMLDLIPRLDERGILQTIVSKNHYDVAWPAIEELGLADYFLYPAIHWGPKSESLRQIAAELNINIDTFAVVDDSEFERREIQTSLPQVRTFDPADGAGFLQNAEFDVPVSKESRDRRQKYLAESQRRRIQQTWRGDYDEFLRNCRMQVLVRRPRQADHTRCVELLQRSNQFNLSGRRYDAAAFEELLNADSHDCFCLEVSDSFGGYGIVGFASFCRDTHVPQLEDFVLSCRAAQKKIEATFLLWYAARHAAAGCSRLDARLIVTQRNAPLREVLDQIGFRTIEEDGDQRLLSMPITAETVVPDVLTLIDQDASPSLEMDQTVQESPIIPHITHS
;
A
#
# COMPACT_ATOMS: atom_id res chain seq x y z
N VAL A 1 11.67 -50.37 4.76
CA VAL A 1 11.28 -51.31 3.67
C VAL A 1 9.80 -51.07 3.43
N SER A 2 9.28 -50.55 2.32
CA SER A 2 9.70 -50.58 0.92
C SER A 2 9.15 -49.38 0.11
N THR A 3 9.98 -48.85 -0.79
CA THR A 3 9.69 -48.36 -2.14
C THR A 3 8.55 -47.34 -2.38
N VAL A 4 8.94 -46.06 -2.53
CA VAL A 4 8.69 -45.25 -3.74
C VAL A 4 9.92 -44.35 -3.96
N ALA A 5 11.05 -44.97 -4.27
CA ALA A 5 12.30 -44.28 -4.61
C ALA A 5 12.48 -44.09 -6.13
N GLU A 6 11.41 -44.21 -6.93
CA GLU A 6 11.53 -44.23 -8.40
C GLU A 6 10.95 -43.01 -9.14
N GLY A 7 10.43 -42.00 -8.44
CA GLY A 7 9.87 -40.81 -9.11
C GLY A 7 10.86 -39.68 -9.41
N PHE A 8 12.00 -39.63 -8.71
CA PHE A 8 12.96 -38.53 -8.85
C PHE A 8 14.18 -38.96 -9.65
N ARG A 9 14.04 -39.06 -10.97
CA ARG A 9 15.20 -38.85 -11.83
C ARG A 9 15.46 -37.35 -11.89
N ARG A 10 16.73 -37.00 -11.61
CA ARG A 10 17.38 -35.69 -11.74
C ARG A 10 16.76 -34.88 -12.88
N TRP A 11 16.69 -33.55 -12.74
CA TRP A 11 17.20 -32.59 -13.73
C TRP A 11 17.33 -31.21 -13.07
N SER A 12 18.53 -30.64 -13.24
CA SER A 12 18.83 -29.24 -12.98
C SER A 12 18.56 -28.43 -14.27
N PRO A 13 18.58 -27.08 -14.21
CA PRO A 13 17.56 -26.21 -14.77
C PRO A 13 17.91 -25.69 -16.16
N GLN A 14 16.92 -25.54 -17.05
CA GLN A 14 16.83 -24.45 -18.03
C GLN A 14 15.58 -24.58 -18.92
N ARG A 15 14.91 -23.42 -19.08
CA ARG A 15 14.05 -22.99 -20.21
C ARG A 15 12.74 -23.74 -20.55
N TYR A 16 11.66 -22.96 -20.43
CA TYR A 16 10.57 -22.74 -21.40
C TYR A 16 9.48 -23.82 -21.65
N LEU A 17 8.25 -23.26 -21.70
CA LEU A 17 7.03 -23.68 -22.42
C LEU A 17 5.96 -24.56 -21.71
N LYS A 18 4.91 -23.83 -21.31
CA LYS A 18 3.50 -23.92 -21.75
C LYS A 18 2.75 -25.28 -21.64
N GLY A 19 1.57 -25.17 -21.01
CA GLY A 19 0.33 -25.73 -21.57
C GLY A 19 -0.16 -27.06 -21.01
N LEU A 20 0.71 -28.04 -20.75
CA LEU A 20 0.25 -29.41 -20.45
C LEU A 20 -0.02 -29.71 -18.96
N PHE A 21 0.51 -28.94 -18.02
CA PHE A 21 0.31 -29.20 -16.58
C PHE A 21 -1.11 -28.89 -16.07
N THR A 22 -1.90 -28.13 -16.81
CA THR A 22 -3.22 -27.65 -16.36
C THR A 22 -4.28 -28.75 -16.33
N VAL A 23 -4.18 -29.76 -17.20
CA VAL A 23 -5.16 -30.85 -17.29
C VAL A 23 -4.86 -31.99 -16.32
N ALA A 24 -3.58 -32.36 -16.15
CA ALA A 24 -3.16 -33.34 -15.14
C ALA A 24 -3.39 -32.82 -13.71
N ARG A 25 -3.16 -31.52 -13.47
CA ARG A 25 -3.43 -30.83 -12.19
C ARG A 25 -4.91 -30.87 -11.79
N ARG A 26 -5.88 -30.80 -12.73
CA ARG A 26 -7.32 -30.91 -12.40
C ARG A 26 -7.73 -32.29 -11.89
N LYS A 27 -7.16 -33.38 -12.43
CA LYS A 27 -7.43 -34.74 -11.94
C LYS A 27 -6.73 -35.01 -10.60
N PHE A 28 -5.53 -34.44 -10.40
CA PHE A 28 -4.81 -34.53 -9.14
C PHE A 28 -5.50 -33.72 -8.02
N ILE A 29 -5.94 -32.50 -8.30
CA ILE A 29 -6.69 -31.64 -7.36
C ILE A 29 -8.05 -32.23 -6.98
N ARG A 30 -8.77 -32.90 -7.90
CA ARG A 30 -10.04 -33.58 -7.56
C ARG A 30 -9.86 -34.81 -6.67
N ARG A 31 -8.71 -35.49 -6.75
CA ARG A 31 -8.38 -36.62 -5.88
C ARG A 31 -7.90 -36.13 -4.51
N PHE A 32 -7.09 -35.07 -4.49
CA PHE A 32 -6.63 -34.41 -3.27
C PHE A 32 -7.78 -33.76 -2.49
N ALA A 33 -8.70 -33.03 -3.14
CA ALA A 33 -9.85 -32.41 -2.48
C ALA A 33 -10.75 -33.43 -1.74
N ARG A 34 -10.90 -34.65 -2.29
CA ARG A 34 -11.64 -35.74 -1.64
C ARG A 34 -10.88 -36.41 -0.49
N GLU A 35 -9.56 -36.39 -0.50
CA GLU A 35 -8.71 -36.85 0.63
C GLU A 35 -8.61 -35.77 1.72
N SER A 36 -8.57 -34.50 1.33
CA SER A 36 -8.51 -33.34 2.23
C SER A 36 -9.79 -33.13 3.04
N GLU A 37 -10.97 -33.43 2.49
CA GLU A 37 -12.23 -33.41 3.28
C GLU A 37 -12.24 -34.44 4.42
N ARG A 38 -11.53 -35.57 4.28
CA ARG A 38 -11.38 -36.57 5.36
C ARG A 38 -10.24 -36.25 6.34
N GLN A 39 -9.26 -35.44 5.94
CA GLN A 39 -8.09 -35.07 6.76
C GLN A 39 -8.20 -33.71 7.47
N ARG A 40 -9.20 -32.87 7.13
CA ARG A 40 -9.41 -31.52 7.71
C ARG A 40 -9.57 -31.48 9.25
N HIS A 41 -9.72 -32.62 9.93
CA HIS A 41 -9.89 -32.70 11.40
C HIS A 41 -8.73 -33.35 12.12
N GLN A 42 -7.55 -33.43 11.48
CA GLN A 42 -6.56 -34.36 11.99
C GLN A 42 -5.10 -33.88 11.94
N ALA A 43 -4.74 -32.75 11.33
CA ALA A 43 -3.34 -32.30 11.33
C ALA A 43 -3.04 -31.36 12.52
N ASP A 44 -1.87 -31.56 13.14
CA ASP A 44 -1.44 -30.86 14.36
C ASP A 44 -0.60 -29.61 14.05
N ALA A 45 0.13 -29.60 12.93
CA ALA A 45 0.98 -28.47 12.56
C ALA A 45 1.21 -28.34 11.04
N PHE A 46 1.49 -27.13 10.58
CA PHE A 46 2.16 -26.85 9.32
C PHE A 46 3.68 -26.80 9.55
N TYR A 47 4.38 -27.81 9.05
CA TYR A 47 5.81 -27.99 9.24
C TYR A 47 6.61 -27.54 8.02
N LEU A 48 7.63 -26.74 8.28
CA LEU A 48 8.49 -26.12 7.28
C LEU A 48 9.96 -26.37 7.64
N LYS A 49 10.71 -26.94 6.70
CA LYS A 49 12.16 -27.11 6.80
C LYS A 49 12.83 -26.64 5.53
N CYS A 50 13.66 -25.61 5.61
CA CYS A 50 14.32 -25.04 4.45
C CYS A 50 15.76 -24.63 4.72
N TYR A 51 16.54 -24.48 3.65
CA TYR A 51 17.86 -23.88 3.67
C TYR A 51 17.84 -22.54 2.93
N SER A 52 18.39 -21.51 3.55
CA SER A 52 18.57 -20.18 2.98
C SER A 52 20.04 -19.95 2.64
N PRO A 53 20.40 -19.83 1.35
CA PRO A 53 21.74 -19.41 0.91
C PRO A 53 21.94 -17.88 0.98
N GLN A 54 20.98 -17.14 1.54
CA GLN A 54 21.07 -15.68 1.63
C GLN A 54 22.12 -15.25 2.64
N SER A 55 22.73 -14.08 2.45
CA SER A 55 23.68 -13.49 3.39
C SER A 55 23.01 -12.74 4.55
N ALA A 56 21.71 -12.48 4.46
CA ALA A 56 20.92 -11.76 5.46
C ALA A 56 19.58 -12.49 5.74
N PRO A 57 19.03 -12.35 6.95
CA PRO A 57 17.70 -12.87 7.27
C PRO A 57 16.59 -12.29 6.37
N LEU A 58 15.51 -13.04 6.25
CA LEU A 58 14.28 -12.63 5.58
C LEU A 58 13.08 -13.20 6.30
N PHE A 59 11.90 -12.61 6.10
CA PHE A 59 10.66 -13.14 6.66
C PHE A 59 9.86 -13.84 5.57
N LEU A 60 9.48 -15.08 5.85
CA LEU A 60 8.56 -15.85 5.03
C LEU A 60 7.15 -15.68 5.60
N GLN A 61 6.29 -15.01 4.86
CA GLN A 61 4.89 -14.81 5.19
C GLN A 61 4.08 -16.02 4.72
N ILE A 62 3.20 -16.51 5.59
CA ILE A 62 2.30 -17.62 5.33
C ILE A 62 0.88 -17.12 5.63
N GLU A 63 0.03 -17.16 4.62
CA GLU A 63 -1.31 -16.56 4.66
C GLU A 63 -2.36 -17.55 4.16
N LEU A 64 -3.50 -17.67 4.85
CA LEU A 64 -4.66 -18.38 4.34
C LEU A 64 -5.63 -17.36 3.71
N VAL A 65 -5.66 -17.34 2.39
CA VAL A 65 -6.48 -16.40 1.62
C VAL A 65 -7.87 -16.99 1.43
N THR A 66 -8.89 -16.30 1.95
CA THR A 66 -10.32 -16.55 1.69
C THR A 66 -11.01 -15.24 1.31
N ASP A 67 -12.34 -15.24 1.11
CA ASP A 67 -13.12 -14.02 0.82
C ASP A 67 -13.10 -12.99 1.98
N VAL A 68 -12.61 -13.41 3.15
CA VAL A 68 -12.32 -12.57 4.34
C VAL A 68 -10.83 -12.79 4.71
N PRO A 69 -10.12 -11.81 5.31
CA PRO A 69 -8.79 -12.08 5.85
C PRO A 69 -8.92 -13.04 7.04
N VAL A 70 -8.33 -14.24 6.96
CA VAL A 70 -8.59 -15.31 7.96
C VAL A 70 -7.34 -15.73 8.74
N PHE A 71 -6.13 -15.66 8.17
CA PHE A 71 -4.90 -16.00 8.91
C PHE A 71 -3.64 -15.48 8.23
N ARG A 72 -2.73 -14.84 8.98
CA ARG A 72 -1.40 -14.44 8.51
C ARG A 72 -0.36 -14.66 9.61
N THR A 73 0.72 -15.35 9.28
CA THR A 73 1.90 -15.48 10.14
C THR A 73 3.17 -15.19 9.35
N ALA A 74 4.25 -14.84 10.05
CA ALA A 74 5.56 -14.65 9.46
C ALA A 74 6.59 -15.44 10.25
N VAL A 75 7.45 -16.19 9.55
CA VAL A 75 8.59 -16.88 10.15
C VAL A 75 9.89 -16.25 9.65
N GLU A 76 10.79 -15.96 10.56
CA GLU A 76 12.12 -15.50 10.21
C GLU A 76 12.95 -16.67 9.67
N ILE A 77 13.53 -16.48 8.50
CA ILE A 77 14.45 -17.40 7.85
C ILE A 77 15.84 -16.77 7.88
N THR A 78 16.71 -17.34 8.70
CA THR A 78 18.11 -16.92 8.83
C THR A 78 19.00 -17.60 7.77
N PRO A 79 20.19 -17.04 7.44
CA PRO A 79 21.18 -17.73 6.64
C PRO A 79 21.50 -19.13 7.18
N GLY A 80 21.35 -20.17 6.36
CA GLY A 80 21.54 -21.57 6.78
C GLY A 80 20.25 -22.38 6.89
N TRP A 81 20.26 -23.41 7.74
CA TRP A 81 19.11 -24.31 7.93
C TRP A 81 18.10 -23.73 8.90
N ASN A 82 16.82 -23.78 8.51
CA ASN A 82 15.69 -23.30 9.28
C ASN A 82 14.64 -24.41 9.37
N GLU A 83 14.03 -24.54 10.55
CA GLU A 83 13.01 -25.53 10.86
C GLU A 83 11.94 -24.87 11.74
N HIS A 84 10.70 -24.87 11.26
CA HIS A 84 9.58 -24.21 11.90
C HIS A 84 8.38 -25.15 11.96
N VAL A 85 7.73 -25.17 13.11
CA VAL A 85 6.46 -25.86 13.37
C VAL A 85 5.44 -24.77 13.65
N ILE A 86 4.44 -24.62 12.77
CA ILE A 86 3.37 -23.64 12.92
C ILE A 86 2.11 -24.42 13.28
N ASP A 87 1.34 -23.98 14.27
CA ASP A 87 0.10 -24.65 14.64
C ASP A 87 -0.86 -24.72 13.43
N ALA A 88 -1.42 -25.90 13.18
CA ALA A 88 -2.36 -26.09 12.08
C ALA A 88 -3.80 -25.75 12.47
N GLU A 89 -4.12 -25.63 13.77
CA GLU A 89 -5.47 -25.30 14.20
C GLU A 89 -5.98 -23.97 13.60
N PRO A 90 -5.22 -22.86 13.61
CA PRO A 90 -5.63 -21.62 12.95
C PRO A 90 -5.74 -21.74 11.41
N LEU A 91 -5.02 -22.69 10.81
CA LEU A 91 -5.03 -22.95 9.38
C LEU A 91 -6.20 -23.85 8.93
N LEU A 92 -6.78 -24.61 9.86
CA LEU A 92 -7.74 -25.68 9.57
C LEU A 92 -9.13 -25.45 10.20
N ASN A 93 -9.24 -24.63 11.24
CA ASN A 93 -10.47 -24.48 12.00
C ASN A 93 -11.33 -23.32 11.47
N ARG A 94 -12.08 -23.59 10.39
CA ARG A 94 -13.41 -22.99 10.17
C ARG A 94 -14.36 -24.06 9.63
N SER A 95 -15.29 -24.47 10.47
CA SER A 95 -16.47 -25.21 10.07
C SER A 95 -17.34 -24.31 9.18
N GLY A 96 -17.33 -24.56 7.87
CA GLY A 96 -18.54 -24.37 7.08
C GLY A 96 -18.47 -23.54 5.79
N GLN A 97 -17.47 -22.71 5.51
CA GLN A 97 -17.48 -21.92 4.26
C GLN A 97 -16.11 -21.66 3.61
N SER A 98 -16.09 -21.96 2.31
CA SER A 98 -15.12 -21.61 1.25
C SER A 98 -13.76 -22.33 1.22
N ASP A 99 -13.37 -22.74 0.00
CA ASP A 99 -12.04 -23.28 -0.33
C ASP A 99 -10.99 -22.17 -0.25
N GLY A 100 -10.26 -22.08 0.87
CA GLY A 100 -9.14 -21.15 1.03
C GLY A 100 -7.86 -21.59 0.31
N ARG A 101 -7.00 -20.62 -0.04
CA ARG A 101 -5.66 -20.88 -0.63
C ARG A 101 -4.56 -20.48 0.35
N LEU A 102 -3.71 -21.43 0.71
CA LEU A 102 -2.46 -21.13 1.44
C LEU A 102 -1.46 -20.45 0.49
N GLN A 103 -1.07 -19.24 0.82
CA GLN A 103 -0.09 -18.43 0.12
C GLN A 103 1.18 -18.31 0.97
N ILE A 104 2.34 -18.40 0.30
CA ILE A 104 3.64 -18.22 0.93
C ILE A 104 4.42 -17.19 0.11
N SER A 105 4.83 -16.10 0.75
CA SER A 105 5.55 -15.00 0.11
C SER A 105 6.72 -14.54 0.98
N ILE A 106 7.67 -13.82 0.38
CA ILE A 106 8.76 -13.18 1.12
C ILE A 106 8.32 -11.75 1.44
N ALA A 107 8.48 -11.32 2.69
CA ALA A 107 8.12 -9.98 3.10
C ALA A 107 8.97 -8.93 2.34
N GLY A 108 8.32 -7.84 1.92
CA GLY A 108 8.99 -6.70 1.27
C GLY A 108 9.36 -6.91 -0.20
N ASP A 109 8.68 -7.83 -0.91
CA ASP A 109 8.83 -8.09 -2.35
C ASP A 109 10.28 -8.41 -2.78
N ARG A 110 11.08 -8.92 -1.83
CA ARG A 110 12.48 -9.29 -2.06
C ARG A 110 12.54 -10.60 -2.85
N GLU A 111 13.33 -10.63 -3.92
CA GLU A 111 13.71 -11.91 -4.52
C GLU A 111 14.66 -12.65 -3.57
N ALA A 112 14.23 -13.83 -3.11
CA ALA A 112 15.11 -14.72 -2.37
C ALA A 112 14.98 -16.16 -2.84
N ARG A 113 16.12 -16.85 -2.83
CA ARG A 113 16.18 -18.29 -3.08
C ARG A 113 16.07 -19.03 -1.76
N LEU A 114 15.09 -19.92 -1.64
CA LEU A 114 14.94 -20.86 -0.52
C LEU A 114 14.89 -22.29 -1.05
N ILE A 115 15.52 -23.22 -0.33
CA ILE A 115 15.51 -24.65 -0.68
C ILE A 115 14.69 -25.38 0.38
N PHE A 116 13.44 -25.69 0.07
CA PHE A 116 12.57 -26.45 0.96
C PHE A 116 12.90 -27.94 0.89
N THR A 117 13.12 -28.56 2.05
CA THR A 117 13.19 -30.01 2.20
C THR A 117 11.87 -30.58 2.72
N TRP A 118 11.12 -29.79 3.50
CA TRP A 118 9.77 -30.10 3.96
C TRP A 118 8.90 -28.84 3.95
N LEU A 119 7.64 -29.01 3.51
CA LEU A 119 6.62 -27.97 3.51
C LEU A 119 5.24 -28.66 3.46
N HIS A 120 4.67 -29.01 4.62
CA HIS A 120 3.46 -29.84 4.66
C HIS A 120 2.70 -29.71 5.99
N LEU A 121 1.39 -29.99 5.95
CA LEU A 121 0.61 -30.25 7.17
C LEU A 121 0.96 -31.64 7.73
N VAL A 122 1.32 -31.73 9.00
CA VAL A 122 1.82 -32.95 9.65
C VAL A 122 0.98 -33.32 10.87
N GLN A 123 1.06 -34.60 11.23
CA GLN A 123 0.53 -35.16 12.47
C GLN A 123 1.68 -35.65 13.33
N PHE A 124 1.70 -35.26 14.59
CA PHE A 124 2.63 -35.79 15.57
C PHE A 124 2.00 -37.01 16.24
N ARG A 125 2.73 -38.13 16.27
CA ARG A 125 2.30 -39.27 17.09
C ARG A 125 2.57 -38.94 18.56
N SER A 126 1.53 -38.87 19.37
CA SER A 126 1.66 -38.80 20.83
C SER A 126 2.46 -40.00 21.33
N THR A 127 3.69 -39.76 21.77
CA THR A 127 4.43 -40.70 22.60
C THR A 127 4.02 -40.47 24.05
N SER A 128 3.09 -41.28 24.55
CA SER A 128 2.78 -41.31 25.98
C SER A 128 3.91 -42.00 26.77
N ALA A 129 4.40 -41.28 27.80
CA ALA A 129 5.10 -41.71 29.03
C ALA A 129 6.61 -41.39 29.16
N PRO A 130 7.15 -41.30 30.39
CA PRO A 130 6.68 -40.56 31.57
C PRO A 130 7.75 -39.59 32.11
N SER A 131 7.34 -38.76 33.07
CA SER A 131 8.15 -37.83 33.86
C SER A 131 9.45 -38.41 34.43
N HIS A 132 10.58 -37.74 34.19
CA HIS A 132 11.74 -37.78 35.08
C HIS A 132 12.32 -36.38 35.30
N SER A 133 12.21 -35.93 36.54
CA SER A 133 13.04 -34.91 37.18
C SER A 133 14.52 -35.32 37.10
N MET A 134 15.43 -34.38 36.81
CA MET A 134 16.78 -34.19 37.38
C MET A 134 17.39 -32.94 36.72
N ALA A 135 17.54 -31.83 37.46
CA ALA A 135 18.76 -31.41 38.15
C ALA A 135 19.78 -30.69 37.23
N SER A 136 20.06 -29.43 37.57
CA SER A 136 21.17 -28.61 37.05
C SER A 136 22.52 -29.30 37.26
N PRO A 137 23.53 -28.89 36.48
CA PRO A 137 24.66 -28.26 37.17
C PRO A 137 25.18 -26.99 36.47
N ALA A 138 25.62 -26.06 37.31
CA ALA A 138 26.46 -24.93 36.92
C ALA A 138 27.90 -25.40 36.67
N SER A 139 28.60 -24.82 35.68
CA SER A 139 30.03 -24.54 35.81
C SER A 139 30.54 -23.55 34.75
N SER A 140 31.08 -22.45 35.28
CA SER A 140 32.14 -21.54 34.80
C SER A 140 32.79 -21.70 33.42
N ALA A 141 32.87 -20.57 32.69
CA ALA A 141 34.08 -20.15 31.97
C ALA A 141 34.14 -18.62 31.81
N THR A 142 35.28 -18.05 32.21
CA THR A 142 35.74 -16.65 32.22
C THR A 142 35.97 -16.09 30.79
N PRO A 143 35.92 -14.76 30.53
CA PRO A 143 35.78 -14.23 29.17
C PRO A 143 37.12 -14.13 28.44
N ALA A 144 37.10 -14.43 27.13
CA ALA A 144 38.23 -14.20 26.24
C ALA A 144 38.00 -12.92 25.42
N THR A 145 38.96 -12.02 25.55
CA THR A 145 39.15 -10.72 24.92
C THR A 145 39.16 -10.81 23.39
N ALA A 146 38.33 -10.02 22.72
CA ALA A 146 38.38 -9.84 21.26
C ALA A 146 39.33 -8.67 20.89
N PRO A 147 40.16 -8.80 19.84
CA PRO A 147 41.06 -7.73 19.40
C PRO A 147 40.32 -6.65 18.58
N THR A 148 40.56 -5.40 18.92
CA THR A 148 40.18 -4.19 18.18
C THR A 148 40.90 -4.11 16.83
N LEU A 149 40.13 -3.90 15.75
CA LEU A 149 40.62 -3.45 14.45
C LEU A 149 40.21 -1.97 14.24
N PRO A 150 41.10 -1.12 13.72
CA PRO A 150 40.82 0.29 13.49
C PRO A 150 40.11 0.48 12.14
N THR A 151 38.96 1.14 12.13
CA THR A 151 38.35 1.66 10.91
C THR A 151 38.29 3.17 10.99
N ASP A 152 39.35 3.79 10.48
CA ASP A 152 39.35 5.18 10.07
C ASP A 152 38.80 5.22 8.63
N ARG A 153 37.59 5.75 8.46
CA ARG A 153 37.06 6.10 7.13
C ARG A 153 36.15 7.33 7.28
N PRO A 154 36.42 8.41 6.54
CA PRO A 154 35.66 9.65 6.66
C PRO A 154 34.25 9.46 6.09
N ALA A 155 33.25 9.93 6.84
CA ALA A 155 31.85 9.95 6.44
C ALA A 155 31.62 10.89 5.26
N PRO A 156 30.85 10.50 4.23
CA PRO A 156 30.26 11.46 3.32
C PRO A 156 28.89 11.93 3.82
N SER A 157 28.73 13.26 3.79
CA SER A 157 27.50 14.02 3.53
C SER A 157 26.30 13.90 4.47
N THR A 158 26.17 14.92 5.32
CA THR A 158 24.94 15.65 5.69
C THR A 158 23.61 14.89 5.65
N THR A 159 23.31 14.17 6.73
CA THR A 159 21.94 13.69 7.03
C THR A 159 21.04 14.89 7.31
N THR A 160 20.18 15.27 6.37
CA THR A 160 19.02 16.14 6.65
C THR A 160 18.15 15.43 7.69
N ALA A 161 17.84 16.12 8.80
CA ALA A 161 17.02 15.55 9.87
C ALA A 161 15.66 15.08 9.34
N LEU A 162 15.28 13.85 9.69
CA LEU A 162 13.94 13.29 9.43
C LEU A 162 12.94 14.01 10.35
N ILE A 163 12.23 15.01 9.84
CA ILE A 163 11.31 15.86 10.61
C ILE A 163 9.85 15.52 10.25
N PRO A 164 8.93 15.50 11.23
CA PRO A 164 7.50 15.30 10.96
C PRO A 164 6.91 16.35 10.00
N ALA A 165 5.94 15.94 9.17
CA ALA A 165 5.23 16.85 8.26
C ALA A 165 4.29 17.79 9.03
N THR A 166 3.91 18.94 8.47
CA THR A 166 3.09 19.93 9.20
C THR A 166 1.73 19.42 9.65
N HIS A 167 1.10 18.52 8.88
CA HIS A 167 -0.24 18.00 9.19
C HIS A 167 -0.26 16.48 9.14
N ILE A 168 -1.10 15.89 9.99
CA ILE A 168 -1.33 14.44 10.05
C ILE A 168 -2.32 14.02 8.97
N LYS A 169 -2.07 12.83 8.40
CA LYS A 169 -2.95 12.18 7.42
C LYS A 169 -3.46 10.83 7.88
N CYS A 170 -2.77 10.17 8.80
CA CYS A 170 -3.16 8.87 9.34
C CYS A 170 -2.82 8.79 10.84
N VAL A 171 -3.74 8.25 11.64
CA VAL A 171 -3.48 7.86 13.03
C VAL A 171 -3.50 6.34 13.13
N ALA A 172 -2.46 5.79 13.74
CA ALA A 172 -2.32 4.38 14.06
C ALA A 172 -2.60 4.17 15.55
N TRP A 173 -3.55 3.30 15.86
CA TRP A 173 -4.00 3.04 17.23
C TRP A 173 -3.43 1.72 17.71
N ASP A 174 -2.82 1.72 18.91
CA ASP A 174 -2.78 0.51 19.71
C ASP A 174 -4.18 0.19 20.28
N LEU A 175 -4.33 -0.96 20.92
CA LEU A 175 -5.61 -1.49 21.36
C LEU A 175 -5.68 -1.57 22.89
N ASP A 176 -4.84 -2.42 23.49
CA ASP A 176 -4.83 -2.66 24.93
C ASP A 176 -4.38 -1.41 25.68
N ASN A 177 -5.09 -1.08 26.77
CA ASN A 177 -4.95 0.19 27.51
C ASN A 177 -5.08 1.48 26.68
N THR A 178 -5.44 1.39 25.40
CA THR A 178 -5.55 2.51 24.46
C THR A 178 -7.00 2.73 24.06
N LEU A 179 -7.59 1.82 23.27
CA LEU A 179 -9.02 1.86 22.89
C LEU A 179 -9.93 1.26 23.95
N TRP A 180 -9.37 0.42 24.82
CA TRP A 180 -10.02 -0.11 26.02
C TRP A 180 -8.99 -0.25 27.13
N HIS A 181 -9.44 -0.35 28.37
CA HIS A 181 -8.62 -0.62 29.53
C HIS A 181 -8.49 -2.13 29.78
N GLY A 182 -7.26 -2.57 30.04
CA GLY A 182 -6.91 -3.97 30.22
C GLY A 182 -6.26 -4.58 28.98
N VAL A 183 -5.56 -5.69 29.19
CA VAL A 183 -4.94 -6.50 28.13
C VAL A 183 -5.91 -7.62 27.77
N ILE A 184 -6.52 -7.55 26.59
CA ILE A 184 -7.61 -8.45 26.18
C ILE A 184 -7.22 -9.93 26.22
N GLY A 185 -5.95 -10.24 25.93
CA GLY A 185 -5.40 -11.60 26.01
C GLY A 185 -5.34 -12.16 27.43
N ASP A 186 -5.24 -11.30 28.45
CA ASP A 186 -5.11 -11.70 29.84
C ASP A 186 -6.46 -11.72 30.57
N VAL A 187 -7.27 -10.66 30.37
CA VAL A 187 -8.52 -10.48 31.11
C VAL A 187 -9.74 -11.05 30.38
N GLY A 188 -9.62 -11.36 29.09
CA GLY A 188 -10.74 -11.78 28.25
C GLY A 188 -11.60 -10.61 27.79
N ARG A 189 -12.24 -10.81 26.64
CA ARG A 189 -13.02 -9.77 25.92
C ARG A 189 -14.20 -9.24 26.72
N GLU A 190 -14.81 -10.05 27.59
CA GLU A 190 -15.93 -9.65 28.42
C GLU A 190 -15.54 -8.71 29.59
N ASN A 191 -14.25 -8.60 29.90
CA ASN A 191 -13.75 -7.85 31.05
C ASN A 191 -12.96 -6.58 30.67
N ILE A 192 -12.72 -6.33 29.38
CA ILE A 192 -12.15 -5.05 28.93
C ILE A 192 -13.17 -3.93 29.05
N GLN A 193 -12.72 -2.73 29.40
CA GLN A 193 -13.58 -1.56 29.54
C GLN A 193 -13.29 -0.55 28.42
N PRO A 194 -14.26 -0.21 27.56
CA PRO A 194 -14.04 0.76 26.48
C PRO A 194 -13.50 2.11 26.98
N ASN A 195 -12.45 2.62 26.36
CA ASN A 195 -11.90 3.94 26.66
C ASN A 195 -12.64 4.99 25.83
N GLN A 196 -13.80 5.42 26.31
CA GLN A 196 -14.71 6.29 25.54
C GLN A 196 -14.04 7.56 25.04
N GLU A 197 -13.10 8.12 25.80
CA GLU A 197 -12.37 9.32 25.40
C GLU A 197 -11.62 9.12 24.08
N MET A 198 -10.94 7.98 23.91
CA MET A 198 -10.21 7.64 22.67
C MET A 198 -11.16 7.21 21.56
N LEU A 199 -12.20 6.43 21.88
CA LEU A 199 -13.17 5.96 20.89
C LEU A 199 -13.89 7.13 20.20
N ASP A 200 -14.26 8.17 20.95
CA ASP A 200 -14.93 9.37 20.41
C ASP A 200 -14.03 10.18 19.45
N LEU A 201 -12.71 9.96 19.47
CA LEU A 201 -11.78 10.69 18.60
C LEU A 201 -11.76 10.11 17.18
N ILE A 202 -11.97 8.80 17.04
CA ILE A 202 -11.89 8.10 15.76
C ILE A 202 -12.87 8.69 14.74
N PRO A 203 -14.18 8.85 15.03
CA PRO A 203 -15.12 9.50 14.11
C PRO A 203 -14.77 10.97 13.84
N ARG A 204 -14.35 11.72 14.86
CA ARG A 204 -14.00 13.14 14.72
C ARG A 204 -12.80 13.37 13.80
N LEU A 205 -11.83 12.47 13.83
CA LEU A 205 -10.68 12.48 12.95
C LEU A 205 -11.06 12.03 11.52
N ASP A 206 -11.93 11.01 11.39
CA ASP A 206 -12.48 10.58 10.09
C ASP A 206 -13.23 11.72 9.39
N GLU A 207 -14.03 12.51 10.13
CA GLU A 207 -14.71 13.70 9.59
C GLU A 207 -13.73 14.75 9.04
N ARG A 208 -12.52 14.84 9.61
CA ARG A 208 -11.42 15.70 9.12
C ARG A 208 -10.67 15.08 7.94
N GLY A 209 -11.02 13.87 7.53
CA GLY A 209 -10.34 13.11 6.49
C GLY A 209 -8.95 12.64 6.91
N ILE A 210 -8.75 12.41 8.21
CA ILE A 210 -7.58 11.74 8.76
C ILE A 210 -7.91 10.24 8.83
N LEU A 211 -7.10 9.44 8.15
CA LEU A 211 -7.29 7.99 8.05
C LEU A 211 -6.93 7.31 9.36
N GLN A 212 -7.51 6.13 9.59
CA GLN A 212 -7.28 5.36 10.81
C GLN A 212 -6.72 3.99 10.45
N THR A 213 -5.80 3.48 11.25
CA THR A 213 -5.28 2.11 11.17
C THR A 213 -5.03 1.56 12.57
N ILE A 214 -4.83 0.25 12.69
CA ILE A 214 -4.46 -0.41 13.94
C ILE A 214 -3.00 -0.86 13.82
N VAL A 215 -2.21 -0.59 14.85
CA VAL A 215 -0.86 -1.16 15.00
C VAL A 215 -0.71 -1.64 16.43
N SER A 216 -1.04 -2.92 16.65
CA SER A 216 -1.11 -3.50 17.99
C SER A 216 -0.53 -4.89 18.08
N LYS A 217 0.09 -5.17 19.24
CA LYS A 217 0.66 -6.49 19.56
C LYS A 217 -0.42 -7.35 20.20
N ASN A 218 -1.20 -8.03 19.36
CA ASN A 218 -2.29 -8.87 19.81
C ASN A 218 -2.49 -10.09 18.90
N HIS A 219 -3.37 -10.99 19.32
CA HIS A 219 -3.95 -12.00 18.44
C HIS A 219 -5.13 -11.40 17.68
N TYR A 220 -5.06 -11.39 16.34
CA TYR A 220 -6.12 -10.84 15.49
C TYR A 220 -7.50 -11.44 15.83
N ASP A 221 -7.57 -12.75 16.01
CA ASP A 221 -8.83 -13.48 16.28
C ASP A 221 -9.47 -13.13 17.63
N VAL A 222 -8.69 -12.56 18.55
CA VAL A 222 -9.18 -12.12 19.87
C VAL A 222 -9.55 -10.64 19.84
N ALA A 223 -8.68 -9.81 19.27
CA ALA A 223 -8.83 -8.36 19.28
C ALA A 223 -9.82 -7.83 18.24
N TRP A 224 -9.87 -8.43 17.05
CA TRP A 224 -10.73 -7.94 15.97
C TRP A 224 -12.23 -8.05 16.28
N PRO A 225 -12.74 -9.15 16.86
CA PRO A 225 -14.14 -9.21 17.29
C PRO A 225 -14.52 -8.12 18.30
N ALA A 226 -13.60 -7.69 19.17
CA ALA A 226 -13.85 -6.58 20.10
C ALA A 226 -14.02 -5.25 19.35
N ILE A 227 -13.22 -5.01 18.29
CA ILE A 227 -13.35 -3.83 17.42
C ILE A 227 -14.68 -3.83 16.65
N GLU A 228 -15.14 -5.01 16.21
CA GLU A 228 -16.45 -5.17 15.57
C GLU A 228 -17.59 -4.87 16.54
N GLU A 229 -17.51 -5.35 17.79
CA GLU A 229 -18.50 -5.06 18.85
C GLU A 229 -18.56 -3.58 19.21
N LEU A 230 -17.44 -2.87 19.13
CA LEU A 230 -17.39 -1.41 19.29
C LEU A 230 -17.96 -0.64 18.09
N GLY A 231 -18.26 -1.32 16.97
CA GLY A 231 -18.77 -0.69 15.75
C GLY A 231 -17.73 0.13 15.00
N LEU A 232 -16.43 -0.15 15.23
CA LEU A 232 -15.34 0.66 14.69
C LEU A 232 -14.59 0.00 13.51
N ALA A 233 -14.90 -1.25 13.19
CA ALA A 233 -14.21 -2.01 12.14
C ALA A 233 -14.09 -1.26 10.81
N ASP A 234 -15.16 -0.58 10.40
CA ASP A 234 -15.21 0.16 9.13
C ASP A 234 -14.30 1.40 9.12
N TYR A 235 -13.80 1.87 10.26
CA TYR A 235 -12.89 3.03 10.33
C TYR A 235 -11.44 2.66 9.99
N PHE A 236 -11.04 1.40 10.26
CA PHE A 236 -9.64 1.01 10.21
C PHE A 236 -9.24 0.45 8.84
N LEU A 237 -8.27 1.10 8.21
CA LEU A 237 -7.63 0.67 6.98
C LEU A 237 -6.35 -0.09 7.29
N TYR A 238 -6.17 -1.25 6.67
CA TYR A 238 -4.95 -2.07 6.77
C TYR A 238 -4.50 -2.34 8.24
N PRO A 239 -5.38 -2.90 9.10
CA PRO A 239 -5.04 -3.15 10.50
C PRO A 239 -3.88 -4.16 10.62
N ALA A 240 -2.84 -3.80 11.35
CA ALA A 240 -1.72 -4.64 11.72
C ALA A 240 -1.86 -5.09 13.18
N ILE A 241 -2.36 -6.32 13.37
CA ILE A 241 -2.53 -6.94 14.69
C ILE A 241 -1.67 -8.20 14.73
N HIS A 242 -0.44 -8.06 15.24
CA HIS A 242 0.53 -9.16 15.37
C HIS A 242 1.73 -8.74 16.24
N TRP A 243 2.54 -9.71 16.63
CA TRP A 243 3.70 -9.53 17.53
C TRP A 243 4.96 -8.96 16.86
N GLY A 244 4.84 -8.38 15.67
CA GLY A 244 5.97 -7.82 14.93
C GLY A 244 6.36 -6.42 15.43
N PRO A 245 7.48 -5.85 14.95
CA PRO A 245 7.82 -4.46 15.22
C PRO A 245 6.74 -3.50 14.70
N LYS A 246 6.33 -2.53 15.52
CA LYS A 246 5.30 -1.55 15.14
C LYS A 246 5.81 -0.60 14.06
N SER A 247 7.08 -0.21 14.12
CA SER A 247 7.71 0.61 13.07
C SER A 247 7.66 -0.02 11.67
N GLU A 248 7.86 -1.32 11.54
CA GLU A 248 7.81 -2.01 10.25
C GLU A 248 6.36 -2.09 9.72
N SER A 249 5.42 -2.36 10.62
CA SER A 249 3.98 -2.34 10.30
C SER A 249 3.55 -0.98 9.77
N LEU A 250 4.03 0.11 10.39
CA LEU A 250 3.79 1.47 9.93
C LEU A 250 4.37 1.75 8.54
N ARG A 251 5.59 1.27 8.23
CA ARG A 251 6.16 1.41 6.88
C ARG A 251 5.31 0.70 5.82
N GLN A 252 4.87 -0.52 6.13
CA GLN A 252 4.01 -1.29 5.24
C GLN A 252 2.67 -0.58 5.02
N ILE A 253 2.03 -0.13 6.09
CA ILE A 253 0.75 0.60 6.01
C ILE A 253 0.91 1.91 5.22
N ALA A 254 2.00 2.65 5.42
CA ALA A 254 2.29 3.85 4.65
C ALA A 254 2.43 3.57 3.14
N ALA A 255 3.07 2.46 2.78
CA ALA A 255 3.17 2.01 1.38
C ALA A 255 1.80 1.56 0.83
N GLU A 256 1.02 0.80 1.60
CA GLU A 256 -0.32 0.35 1.21
C GLU A 256 -1.28 1.54 1.02
N LEU A 257 -1.24 2.52 1.91
CA LEU A 257 -2.01 3.77 1.80
C LEU A 257 -1.42 4.77 0.79
N ASN A 258 -0.20 4.51 0.27
CA ASN A 258 0.54 5.43 -0.58
C ASN A 258 0.62 6.87 0.00
N ILE A 259 0.94 6.96 1.29
CA ILE A 259 1.11 8.23 2.01
C ILE A 259 2.48 8.25 2.68
N ASN A 260 3.08 9.44 2.78
CA ASN A 260 4.38 9.57 3.43
C ASN A 260 4.27 9.27 4.93
N ILE A 261 5.22 8.48 5.43
CA ILE A 261 5.29 8.08 6.83
C ILE A 261 5.47 9.26 7.80
N ASP A 262 6.03 10.39 7.34
CA ASP A 262 6.18 11.64 8.11
C ASP A 262 4.83 12.34 8.44
N THR A 263 3.72 11.86 7.87
CA THR A 263 2.35 12.33 8.16
C THR A 263 1.59 11.42 9.13
N PHE A 264 2.24 10.43 9.74
CA PHE A 264 1.63 9.51 10.70
C PHE A 264 1.74 10.03 12.13
N ALA A 265 0.72 9.70 12.90
CA ALA A 265 0.73 9.72 14.35
C ALA A 265 0.37 8.33 14.89
N VAL A 266 0.92 7.99 16.06
CA VAL A 266 0.66 6.74 16.77
C VAL A 266 0.13 7.09 18.16
N VAL A 267 -0.94 6.42 18.59
CA VAL A 267 -1.46 6.50 19.96
C VAL A 267 -1.28 5.13 20.59
N ASP A 268 -0.48 5.05 21.66
CA ASP A 268 -0.02 3.79 22.25
C ASP A 268 0.33 4.03 23.73
N ASP A 269 -0.17 3.20 24.65
CA ASP A 269 0.09 3.31 26.10
C ASP A 269 1.52 2.93 26.48
N SER A 270 2.15 2.05 25.68
CA SER A 270 3.45 1.48 26.00
C SER A 270 4.58 2.42 25.62
N GLU A 271 5.27 2.97 26.63
CA GLU A 271 6.46 3.78 26.42
C GLU A 271 7.54 3.02 25.61
N PHE A 272 7.64 1.71 25.80
CA PHE A 272 8.58 0.87 25.07
C PHE A 272 8.29 0.85 23.57
N GLU A 273 7.03 0.66 23.18
CA GLU A 273 6.62 0.67 21.77
C GLU A 273 6.75 2.07 21.16
N ARG A 274 6.38 3.12 21.90
CA ARG A 274 6.57 4.51 21.44
C ARG A 274 8.05 4.80 21.18
N ARG A 275 8.97 4.38 22.05
CA ARG A 275 10.42 4.55 21.86
C ARG A 275 10.97 3.74 20.69
N GLU A 276 10.46 2.53 20.45
CA GLU A 276 10.82 1.73 19.27
C GLU A 276 10.50 2.50 17.99
N ILE A 277 9.28 3.03 17.90
CA ILE A 277 8.83 3.80 16.75
C ILE A 277 9.64 5.08 16.58
N GLN A 278 9.86 5.85 17.65
CA GLN A 278 10.65 7.09 17.61
C GLN A 278 12.11 6.85 17.17
N THR A 279 12.70 5.72 17.57
CA THR A 279 14.07 5.35 17.19
C THR A 279 14.14 4.94 15.71
N SER A 280 13.20 4.09 15.28
CA SER A 280 13.16 3.54 13.92
C SER A 280 12.61 4.52 12.87
N LEU A 281 11.75 5.45 13.29
CA LEU A 281 10.99 6.39 12.47
C LEU A 281 10.83 7.75 13.20
N PRO A 282 11.91 8.53 13.36
CA PRO A 282 11.89 9.82 14.09
C PRO A 282 10.92 10.87 13.50
N GLN A 283 10.49 10.69 12.25
CA GLN A 283 9.49 11.52 11.59
C GLN A 283 8.03 11.18 11.97
N VAL A 284 7.78 10.07 12.68
CA VAL A 284 6.45 9.67 13.15
C VAL A 284 6.20 10.24 14.54
N ARG A 285 5.03 10.82 14.74
CA ARG A 285 4.61 11.33 16.05
C ARG A 285 4.03 10.23 16.90
N THR A 286 4.28 10.27 18.20
CA THR A 286 3.73 9.30 19.15
C THR A 286 3.07 10.04 20.31
N PHE A 287 1.89 9.62 20.72
CA PHE A 287 1.11 10.18 21.81
C PHE A 287 0.80 9.08 22.83
N ASP A 288 0.80 9.45 24.11
CA ASP A 288 0.33 8.58 25.18
C ASP A 288 -1.19 8.80 25.36
N PRO A 289 -2.03 7.76 25.29
CA PRO A 289 -3.45 7.91 25.58
C PRO A 289 -3.73 8.49 26.98
N ALA A 290 -2.80 8.36 27.94
CA ALA A 290 -2.93 8.97 29.27
C ALA A 290 -2.88 10.51 29.25
N ASP A 291 -2.34 11.12 28.19
CA ASP A 291 -2.36 12.58 28.00
C ASP A 291 -3.76 13.10 27.59
N GLY A 292 -4.71 12.19 27.34
CA GLY A 292 -6.09 12.48 26.97
C GLY A 292 -6.23 13.04 25.55
N ALA A 293 -7.44 13.47 25.18
CA ALA A 293 -7.78 13.97 23.86
C ALA A 293 -7.18 15.36 23.51
N GLY A 294 -6.41 15.95 24.41
CA GLY A 294 -5.84 17.30 24.28
C GLY A 294 -4.95 17.46 23.06
N PHE A 295 -4.25 16.40 22.61
CA PHE A 295 -3.37 16.44 21.45
C PHE A 295 -4.10 16.81 20.15
N LEU A 296 -5.42 16.62 20.05
CA LEU A 296 -6.21 17.03 18.89
C LEU A 296 -6.34 18.56 18.70
N GLN A 297 -5.96 19.33 19.72
CA GLN A 297 -5.89 20.79 19.66
C GLN A 297 -4.56 21.28 19.07
N ASN A 298 -3.59 20.38 18.90
CA ASN A 298 -2.33 20.72 18.25
C ASN A 298 -2.57 21.08 16.78
N ALA A 299 -1.82 22.08 16.29
CA ALA A 299 -1.95 22.59 14.92
C ALA A 299 -1.80 21.51 13.82
N GLU A 300 -1.10 20.41 14.11
CA GLU A 300 -0.91 19.28 13.19
C GLU A 300 -2.17 18.44 12.94
N PHE A 301 -3.18 18.53 13.81
CA PHE A 301 -4.51 17.93 13.63
C PHE A 301 -5.54 18.92 13.10
N ASP A 302 -5.17 20.19 12.92
CA ASP A 302 -6.02 21.25 12.36
C ASP A 302 -6.01 21.18 10.84
N VAL A 303 -6.85 20.27 10.31
CA VAL A 303 -6.93 19.98 8.89
C VAL A 303 -8.22 20.57 8.32
N PRO A 304 -8.18 21.35 7.22
CA PRO A 304 -9.37 21.87 6.57
C PRO A 304 -10.36 20.75 6.20
N VAL A 305 -11.59 20.89 6.69
CA VAL A 305 -12.68 19.92 6.44
C VAL A 305 -13.40 20.28 5.15
N SER A 306 -13.42 19.37 4.19
CA SER A 306 -14.21 19.47 2.96
C SER A 306 -15.16 18.27 2.86
N LYS A 307 -16.16 18.32 1.97
CA LYS A 307 -17.01 17.15 1.65
C LYS A 307 -16.15 15.94 1.29
N GLU A 308 -15.06 16.21 0.58
CA GLU A 308 -14.08 15.24 0.14
C GLU A 308 -13.22 14.64 1.27
N SER A 309 -13.03 15.38 2.37
CA SER A 309 -12.40 14.85 3.59
C SER A 309 -13.26 13.76 4.22
N ARG A 310 -14.59 13.94 4.27
CA ARG A 310 -15.53 12.95 4.86
C ARG A 310 -15.61 11.65 4.07
N ASP A 311 -15.56 11.74 2.75
CA ASP A 311 -15.67 10.55 1.88
C ASP A 311 -14.32 9.84 1.69
N ARG A 312 -13.25 10.32 2.31
CA ARG A 312 -11.88 9.87 2.02
C ARG A 312 -11.65 8.41 2.37
N ARG A 313 -12.13 7.97 3.54
CA ARG A 313 -12.03 6.58 3.98
C ARG A 313 -12.73 5.64 2.99
N GLN A 314 -13.94 5.98 2.57
CA GLN A 314 -14.70 5.17 1.59
C GLN A 314 -13.95 5.02 0.26
N LYS A 315 -13.27 6.07 -0.19
CA LYS A 315 -12.43 6.00 -1.40
C LYS A 315 -11.21 5.10 -1.24
N TYR A 316 -10.61 5.05 -0.06
CA TYR A 316 -9.53 4.11 0.26
C TYR A 316 -10.02 2.66 0.37
N LEU A 317 -11.24 2.44 0.89
CA LEU A 317 -11.86 1.11 0.92
C LEU A 317 -12.12 0.58 -0.50
N ALA A 318 -12.68 1.40 -1.39
CA ALA A 318 -12.87 1.03 -2.79
C ALA A 318 -11.53 0.68 -3.48
N GLU A 319 -10.48 1.46 -3.22
CA GLU A 319 -9.13 1.18 -3.72
C GLU A 319 -8.57 -0.15 -3.18
N SER A 320 -8.86 -0.49 -1.92
CA SER A 320 -8.43 -1.77 -1.33
C SER A 320 -9.08 -2.97 -2.04
N GLN A 321 -10.36 -2.87 -2.40
CA GLN A 321 -11.08 -3.92 -3.15
C GLN A 321 -10.45 -4.11 -4.54
N ARG A 322 -10.16 -3.00 -5.22
CA ARG A 322 -9.45 -3.04 -6.49
C ARG A 322 -8.09 -3.70 -6.37
N ARG A 323 -7.29 -3.37 -5.34
CA ARG A 323 -5.98 -3.99 -5.12
C ARG A 323 -6.07 -5.50 -4.88
N ARG A 324 -7.10 -5.98 -4.17
CA ARG A 324 -7.33 -7.43 -4.01
C ARG A 324 -7.52 -8.12 -5.36
N ILE A 325 -8.30 -7.52 -6.25
CA ILE A 325 -8.51 -8.05 -7.61
C ILE A 325 -7.20 -7.98 -8.40
N GLN A 326 -6.45 -6.87 -8.29
CA GLN A 326 -5.12 -6.73 -8.91
C GLN A 326 -4.15 -7.84 -8.49
N GLN A 327 -4.11 -8.21 -7.21
CA GLN A 327 -3.24 -9.29 -6.70
C GLN A 327 -3.59 -10.67 -7.29
N THR A 328 -4.85 -10.87 -7.67
CA THR A 328 -5.30 -12.10 -8.34
C THR A 328 -5.16 -12.04 -9.87
N TRP A 329 -4.84 -10.87 -10.44
CA TRP A 329 -4.67 -10.65 -11.87
C TRP A 329 -3.44 -11.39 -12.39
N ARG A 330 -3.55 -11.96 -13.60
CA ARG A 330 -2.48 -12.76 -14.23
C ARG A 330 -1.90 -12.13 -15.49
N GLY A 331 -2.50 -11.04 -15.97
CA GLY A 331 -2.00 -10.25 -17.09
C GLY A 331 -1.02 -9.16 -16.62
N ASP A 332 -0.61 -8.30 -17.54
CA ASP A 332 0.17 -7.13 -17.18
C ASP A 332 -0.71 -6.05 -16.52
N TYR A 333 -0.06 -5.05 -15.93
CA TYR A 333 -0.73 -3.97 -15.20
C TYR A 333 -1.59 -3.07 -16.11
N ASP A 334 -1.22 -2.93 -17.38
CA ASP A 334 -1.95 -2.10 -18.33
C ASP A 334 -3.26 -2.77 -18.75
N GLU A 335 -3.23 -4.08 -18.97
CA GLU A 335 -4.41 -4.91 -19.21
C GLU A 335 -5.38 -4.83 -18.03
N PHE A 336 -4.85 -4.84 -16.80
CA PHE A 336 -5.66 -4.65 -15.60
C PHE A 336 -6.35 -3.28 -15.58
N LEU A 337 -5.61 -2.19 -15.83
CA LEU A 337 -6.17 -0.83 -15.89
C LEU A 337 -7.24 -0.68 -16.98
N ARG A 338 -7.03 -1.26 -18.17
CA ARG A 338 -8.04 -1.30 -19.23
C ARG A 338 -9.29 -2.05 -18.80
N ASN A 339 -9.13 -3.18 -18.10
CA ASN A 339 -10.26 -3.96 -17.58
C ASN A 339 -11.04 -3.21 -16.49
N CYS A 340 -10.38 -2.35 -15.69
CA CYS A 340 -11.05 -1.45 -14.75
C CYS A 340 -11.88 -0.36 -15.44
N ARG A 341 -11.75 -0.19 -16.77
CA ARG A 341 -12.45 0.86 -17.56
C ARG A 341 -12.26 2.24 -16.96
N MET A 342 -11.03 2.57 -16.60
CA MET A 342 -10.71 3.84 -15.98
C MET A 342 -10.91 5.00 -16.95
N GLN A 343 -11.65 6.00 -16.50
CA GLN A 343 -11.95 7.22 -17.25
C GLN A 343 -11.37 8.44 -16.53
N VAL A 344 -10.73 9.34 -17.29
CA VAL A 344 -10.21 10.62 -16.84
C VAL A 344 -10.97 11.73 -17.56
N LEU A 345 -11.88 12.39 -16.85
CA LEU A 345 -12.56 13.58 -17.34
C LEU A 345 -11.65 14.80 -17.10
N VAL A 346 -11.34 15.51 -18.18
CA VAL A 346 -10.52 16.72 -18.18
C VAL A 346 -11.40 17.90 -18.57
N ARG A 347 -11.36 18.97 -17.77
CA ARG A 347 -12.14 20.18 -17.97
C ARG A 347 -11.56 21.37 -17.20
N ARG A 348 -11.95 22.58 -17.55
CA ARG A 348 -11.66 23.78 -16.78
C ARG A 348 -12.35 23.71 -15.40
N PRO A 349 -11.66 24.10 -14.32
CA PRO A 349 -12.30 24.21 -13.00
C PRO A 349 -13.47 25.20 -13.03
N ARG A 350 -14.59 24.81 -12.44
CA ARG A 350 -15.75 25.68 -12.17
C ARG A 350 -15.65 26.20 -10.74
N GLN A 351 -16.45 27.21 -10.40
CA GLN A 351 -16.44 27.80 -9.05
C GLN A 351 -16.63 26.76 -7.92
N ALA A 352 -17.48 25.75 -8.15
CA ALA A 352 -17.70 24.67 -7.19
C ALA A 352 -16.46 23.78 -6.95
N ASP A 353 -15.49 23.80 -7.85
CA ASP A 353 -14.28 22.97 -7.81
C ASP A 353 -13.09 23.69 -7.16
N HIS A 354 -13.14 25.02 -7.02
CA HIS A 354 -12.00 25.84 -6.60
C HIS A 354 -11.42 25.37 -5.26
N THR A 355 -12.27 25.18 -4.25
CA THR A 355 -11.88 24.70 -2.93
C THR A 355 -11.13 23.37 -3.03
N ARG A 356 -11.56 22.48 -3.93
CA ARG A 356 -10.94 21.16 -4.10
C ARG A 356 -9.59 21.24 -4.80
N CYS A 357 -9.46 22.06 -5.85
CA CYS A 357 -8.18 22.27 -6.53
C CYS A 357 -7.13 22.87 -5.58
N VAL A 358 -7.52 23.88 -4.79
CA VAL A 358 -6.65 24.47 -3.77
C VAL A 358 -6.26 23.45 -2.69
N GLU A 359 -7.21 22.63 -2.22
CA GLU A 359 -6.91 21.55 -1.27
C GLU A 359 -5.87 20.57 -1.82
N LEU A 360 -5.97 20.19 -3.10
CA LEU A 360 -5.01 19.29 -3.76
C LEU A 360 -3.61 19.90 -3.80
N LEU A 361 -3.49 21.15 -4.24
CA LEU A 361 -2.22 21.89 -4.30
C LEU A 361 -1.54 22.02 -2.93
N GLN A 362 -2.33 22.13 -1.86
CA GLN A 362 -1.80 22.29 -0.50
C GLN A 362 -1.47 20.95 0.20
N ARG A 363 -2.20 19.87 -0.10
CA ARG A 363 -2.08 18.60 0.64
C ARG A 363 -1.28 17.52 -0.08
N SER A 364 -1.13 17.59 -1.40
CA SER A 364 -0.32 16.61 -2.13
C SER A 364 1.13 17.04 -2.19
N ASN A 365 2.03 16.11 -1.87
CA ASN A 365 3.48 16.36 -1.83
C ASN A 365 4.28 15.40 -2.73
N GLN A 366 3.79 14.18 -2.98
CA GLN A 366 4.51 13.21 -3.83
C GLN A 366 4.30 13.48 -5.32
N PHE A 367 3.09 13.90 -5.68
CA PHE A 367 2.70 14.25 -7.04
C PHE A 367 2.32 15.71 -7.09
N ASN A 368 3.25 16.58 -6.68
CA ASN A 368 3.11 18.03 -6.75
C ASN A 368 4.37 18.63 -7.38
N LEU A 369 4.18 19.30 -8.50
CA LEU A 369 5.24 19.85 -9.34
C LEU A 369 5.83 21.13 -8.75
N SER A 370 4.97 22.05 -8.29
CA SER A 370 5.35 23.43 -7.99
C SER A 370 5.47 23.69 -6.50
N GLY A 371 4.73 22.95 -5.66
CA GLY A 371 4.62 23.25 -4.23
C GLY A 371 4.01 24.63 -3.92
N ARG A 372 3.47 25.32 -4.94
CA ARG A 372 2.87 26.65 -4.79
C ARG A 372 1.60 26.57 -3.94
N ARG A 373 1.43 27.58 -3.10
CA ARG A 373 0.23 27.74 -2.27
C ARG A 373 -0.57 28.91 -2.80
N TYR A 374 -1.84 28.66 -3.02
CA TYR A 374 -2.80 29.68 -3.42
C TYR A 374 -3.74 29.96 -2.25
N ASP A 375 -4.06 31.23 -2.07
CA ASP A 375 -5.31 31.62 -1.43
C ASP A 375 -6.44 31.65 -2.48
N ALA A 376 -7.66 31.94 -2.04
CA ALA A 376 -8.81 31.93 -2.94
C ALA A 376 -8.71 33.00 -4.05
N ALA A 377 -8.20 34.19 -3.72
CA ALA A 377 -8.12 35.31 -4.66
C ALA A 377 -7.06 35.05 -5.74
N ALA A 378 -5.86 34.63 -5.35
CA ALA A 378 -4.78 34.30 -6.27
C ALA A 378 -5.14 33.09 -7.16
N PHE A 379 -5.90 32.13 -6.64
CA PHE A 379 -6.38 31.00 -7.45
C PHE A 379 -7.42 31.45 -8.49
N GLU A 380 -8.34 32.35 -8.12
CA GLU A 380 -9.29 32.93 -9.06
C GLU A 380 -8.61 33.80 -10.12
N GLU A 381 -7.59 34.57 -9.76
CA GLU A 381 -6.78 35.32 -10.71
C GLU A 381 -6.09 34.39 -11.73
N LEU A 382 -5.50 33.28 -11.27
CA LEU A 382 -4.91 32.26 -12.15
C LEU A 382 -5.96 31.70 -13.13
N LEU A 383 -7.15 31.38 -12.62
CA LEU A 383 -8.22 30.81 -13.45
C LEU A 383 -8.81 31.80 -14.44
N ASN A 384 -8.72 33.11 -14.19
CA ASN A 384 -9.25 34.16 -15.07
C ASN A 384 -8.20 34.70 -16.05
N ALA A 385 -6.93 34.31 -15.92
CA ALA A 385 -5.87 34.75 -16.81
C ALA A 385 -5.98 34.09 -18.19
N ASP A 386 -6.12 34.88 -19.24
CA ASP A 386 -6.10 34.39 -20.64
C ASP A 386 -4.74 33.78 -21.03
N SER A 387 -3.68 34.13 -20.29
CA SER A 387 -2.35 33.57 -20.43
C SER A 387 -2.22 32.14 -19.92
N HIS A 388 -3.24 31.57 -19.28
CA HIS A 388 -3.16 30.24 -18.69
C HIS A 388 -4.26 29.29 -19.17
N ASP A 389 -3.86 28.04 -19.39
CA ASP A 389 -4.79 26.92 -19.47
C ASP A 389 -4.82 26.17 -18.15
N CYS A 390 -5.99 26.06 -17.55
CA CYS A 390 -6.20 25.41 -16.27
C CYS A 390 -7.16 24.23 -16.41
N PHE A 391 -6.78 23.09 -15.85
CA PHE A 391 -7.58 21.87 -15.88
C PHE A 391 -7.74 21.29 -14.48
N CYS A 392 -8.94 20.79 -14.18
CA CYS A 392 -9.14 19.80 -13.13
C CYS A 392 -9.34 18.42 -13.77
N LEU A 393 -8.86 17.40 -13.06
CA LEU A 393 -8.95 16.00 -13.48
C LEU A 393 -9.90 15.26 -12.54
N GLU A 394 -10.99 14.74 -13.09
CA GLU A 394 -11.94 13.89 -12.38
C GLU A 394 -11.83 12.45 -12.89
N VAL A 395 -11.78 11.48 -11.97
CA VAL A 395 -11.51 10.09 -12.33
C VAL A 395 -12.61 9.16 -11.83
N SER A 396 -12.93 8.16 -12.63
CA SER A 396 -13.82 7.06 -12.26
C SER A 396 -13.35 5.75 -12.87
N ASP A 397 -13.73 4.62 -12.26
CA ASP A 397 -13.52 3.28 -12.80
C ASP A 397 -14.69 2.36 -12.45
N SER A 398 -14.59 1.06 -12.75
CA SER A 398 -15.63 0.07 -12.44
C SER A 398 -15.94 -0.12 -10.96
N PHE A 399 -15.11 0.42 -10.05
CA PHE A 399 -15.27 0.35 -8.60
C PHE A 399 -15.87 1.64 -8.02
N GLY A 400 -15.87 2.73 -8.78
CA GLY A 400 -16.57 3.96 -8.42
C GLY A 400 -15.89 5.25 -8.86
N GLY A 401 -16.46 6.37 -8.45
CA GLY A 401 -15.93 7.71 -8.70
C GLY A 401 -14.89 8.12 -7.67
N TYR A 402 -13.73 8.58 -8.15
CA TYR A 402 -12.70 9.20 -7.31
C TYR A 402 -12.99 10.69 -7.06
N GLY A 403 -13.85 11.31 -7.86
CA GLY A 403 -14.06 12.77 -7.88
C GLY A 403 -12.83 13.49 -8.44
N ILE A 404 -12.68 14.79 -8.13
CA ILE A 404 -11.52 15.56 -8.58
C ILE A 404 -10.27 15.11 -7.84
N VAL A 405 -9.35 14.54 -8.61
CA VAL A 405 -8.09 13.98 -8.14
C VAL A 405 -6.88 14.78 -8.60
N GLY A 406 -7.04 15.73 -9.52
CA GLY A 406 -5.92 16.51 -10.02
C GLY A 406 -6.26 17.93 -10.42
N PHE A 407 -5.21 18.75 -10.48
CA PHE A 407 -5.23 20.09 -11.05
C PHE A 407 -3.94 20.33 -11.83
N ALA A 408 -4.03 21.04 -12.95
CA ALA A 408 -2.90 21.45 -13.75
C ALA A 408 -3.09 22.87 -14.28
N SER A 409 -2.01 23.65 -14.34
CA SER A 409 -1.95 24.96 -14.99
C SER A 409 -0.79 24.98 -15.99
N PHE A 410 -1.03 25.59 -17.15
CA PHE A 410 -0.02 25.79 -18.18
C PHE A 410 0.01 27.26 -18.59
N CYS A 411 1.20 27.87 -18.58
CA CYS A 411 1.40 29.19 -19.14
C CYS A 411 1.49 29.12 -20.68
N ARG A 412 0.79 30.04 -21.36
CA ARG A 412 0.70 30.20 -22.82
C ARG A 412 1.38 31.46 -23.35
N ASP A 413 1.90 32.33 -22.49
CA ASP A 413 2.56 33.57 -22.92
C ASP A 413 3.85 33.30 -23.71
N THR A 414 4.34 32.06 -23.67
CA THR A 414 5.47 31.56 -24.43
C THR A 414 5.01 30.79 -25.68
N HIS A 415 5.80 30.84 -26.77
CA HIS A 415 5.57 30.03 -27.97
C HIS A 415 5.58 28.51 -27.67
N VAL A 416 6.10 28.12 -26.51
CA VAL A 416 6.14 26.76 -26.01
C VAL A 416 5.25 26.70 -24.77
N PRO A 417 4.24 25.83 -24.71
CA PRO A 417 3.43 25.69 -23.50
C PRO A 417 4.31 25.25 -22.33
N GLN A 418 4.07 25.82 -21.16
CA GLN A 418 4.87 25.55 -19.97
C GLN A 418 3.98 25.12 -18.81
N LEU A 419 4.14 23.87 -18.35
CA LEU A 419 3.47 23.36 -17.16
C LEU A 419 4.01 24.06 -15.92
N GLU A 420 3.15 24.79 -15.22
CA GLU A 420 3.52 25.55 -14.02
C GLU A 420 3.06 24.86 -12.74
N ASP A 421 1.84 24.35 -12.72
CA ASP A 421 1.31 23.57 -11.62
C ASP A 421 0.82 22.22 -12.14
N PHE A 422 1.19 21.15 -11.45
CA PHE A 422 0.60 19.84 -11.65
C PHE A 422 0.52 19.14 -10.33
N VAL A 423 -0.69 18.71 -9.98
CA VAL A 423 -0.93 17.98 -8.75
C VAL A 423 -1.87 16.82 -8.96
N LEU A 424 -1.54 15.65 -8.43
CA LEU A 424 -2.45 14.52 -8.29
C LEU A 424 -2.58 14.09 -6.83
N SER A 425 -3.76 13.61 -6.47
CA SER A 425 -4.00 12.93 -5.20
C SER A 425 -3.32 11.56 -5.17
N CYS A 426 -2.85 11.15 -4.00
CA CYS A 426 -2.19 9.86 -3.77
C CYS A 426 -3.03 8.63 -4.19
N ARG A 427 -4.36 8.76 -4.25
CA ARG A 427 -5.27 7.69 -4.71
C ARG A 427 -5.34 7.56 -6.23
N ALA A 428 -5.00 8.60 -6.98
CA ALA A 428 -4.91 8.57 -8.43
C ALA A 428 -3.50 8.24 -8.92
N ALA A 429 -2.51 8.36 -8.04
CA ALA A 429 -1.12 8.11 -8.35
C ALA A 429 -0.87 6.69 -8.90
N GLN A 430 0.13 6.57 -9.78
CA GLN A 430 0.63 5.31 -10.34
C GLN A 430 -0.42 4.51 -11.13
N LYS A 431 -1.49 5.18 -11.59
CA LYS A 431 -2.53 4.59 -12.45
C LYS A 431 -2.41 5.05 -13.90
N LYS A 432 -1.25 5.60 -14.27
CA LYS A 432 -0.94 6.22 -15.57
C LYS A 432 -1.76 7.46 -15.91
N ILE A 433 -2.44 8.06 -14.93
CA ILE A 433 -3.24 9.28 -15.12
C ILE A 433 -2.32 10.46 -15.46
N GLU A 434 -1.18 10.54 -14.79
CA GLU A 434 -0.11 11.50 -14.99
C GLU A 434 0.36 11.51 -16.45
N ALA A 435 0.83 10.34 -16.92
CA ALA A 435 1.35 10.16 -18.26
C ALA A 435 0.27 10.40 -19.31
N THR A 436 -0.94 9.87 -19.10
CA THR A 436 -2.06 10.01 -20.02
C THR A 436 -2.45 11.48 -20.19
N PHE A 437 -2.59 12.23 -19.10
CA PHE A 437 -2.94 13.65 -19.16
C PHE A 437 -1.85 14.50 -19.82
N LEU A 438 -0.59 14.34 -19.41
CA LEU A 438 0.51 15.14 -19.95
C LEU A 438 0.76 14.85 -21.44
N LEU A 439 0.68 13.58 -21.85
CA LEU A 439 0.84 13.19 -23.25
C LEU A 439 -0.36 13.61 -24.10
N TRP A 440 -1.58 13.59 -23.55
CA TRP A 440 -2.76 14.15 -24.22
C TRP A 440 -2.60 15.66 -24.48
N TYR A 441 -2.17 16.41 -23.47
CA TYR A 441 -1.92 17.84 -23.61
C TYR A 441 -0.79 18.11 -24.63
N ALA A 442 0.29 17.33 -24.57
CA ALA A 442 1.39 17.38 -25.54
C ALA A 442 0.92 17.12 -26.98
N ALA A 443 0.12 16.07 -27.21
CA ALA A 443 -0.40 15.73 -28.53
C ALA A 443 -1.28 16.85 -29.12
N ARG A 444 -2.14 17.47 -28.28
CA ARG A 444 -2.95 18.64 -28.67
C ARG A 444 -2.10 19.81 -29.15
N HIS A 445 -1.00 20.11 -28.46
CA HIS A 445 -0.11 21.22 -28.83
C HIS A 445 0.83 20.88 -29.99
N ALA A 446 1.23 19.62 -30.13
CA ALA A 446 1.97 19.16 -31.30
C ALA A 446 1.16 19.34 -32.59
N ALA A 447 -0.15 19.03 -32.55
CA ALA A 447 -1.07 19.29 -33.67
C ALA A 447 -1.22 20.80 -33.98
N ALA A 448 -1.01 21.67 -32.98
CA ALA A 448 -0.98 23.12 -33.15
C ALA A 448 0.40 23.67 -33.58
N GLY A 449 1.38 22.81 -33.87
CA GLY A 449 2.71 23.18 -34.38
C GLY A 449 3.77 23.45 -33.30
N CYS A 450 3.50 23.13 -32.04
CA CYS A 450 4.52 23.21 -30.98
C CYS A 450 5.52 22.04 -31.12
N SER A 451 6.81 22.31 -30.87
CA SER A 451 7.89 21.31 -30.99
C SER A 451 8.35 20.71 -29.66
N ARG A 452 7.93 21.30 -28.53
CA ARG A 452 8.19 20.77 -27.19
C ARG A 452 7.12 21.23 -26.18
N LEU A 453 7.13 20.59 -25.02
CA LEU A 453 6.39 20.97 -23.81
C LEU A 453 7.41 21.14 -22.67
N ASP A 454 7.37 22.29 -22.00
CA ASP A 454 8.27 22.58 -20.89
C ASP A 454 7.54 22.46 -19.55
N ALA A 455 8.27 22.20 -18.46
CA ALA A 455 7.71 22.11 -17.10
C ALA A 455 8.63 22.75 -16.06
N ARG A 456 8.06 23.57 -15.18
CA ARG A 456 8.77 24.19 -14.04
C ARG A 456 8.59 23.34 -12.79
N LEU A 457 9.62 22.58 -12.44
CA LEU A 457 9.62 21.69 -11.28
C LEU A 457 10.38 22.33 -10.11
N ILE A 458 9.80 22.29 -8.91
CA ILE A 458 10.53 22.49 -7.66
C ILE A 458 10.86 21.12 -7.06
N VAL A 459 12.14 20.76 -7.06
CA VAL A 459 12.63 19.49 -6.52
C VAL A 459 12.46 19.49 -5.02
N THR A 460 11.80 18.46 -4.51
CA THR A 460 11.71 18.21 -3.06
C THR A 460 12.07 16.75 -2.78
N GLN A 461 12.40 16.43 -1.53
CA GLN A 461 12.59 15.02 -1.15
C GLN A 461 11.31 14.19 -1.37
N ARG A 462 10.13 14.83 -1.29
CA ARG A 462 8.83 14.15 -1.34
C ARG A 462 8.36 13.85 -2.76
N ASN A 463 8.69 14.68 -3.76
CA ASN A 463 8.18 14.53 -5.12
C ASN A 463 9.03 13.65 -6.05
N ALA A 464 9.86 12.76 -5.49
CA ALA A 464 10.58 11.76 -6.27
C ALA A 464 9.66 10.93 -7.21
N PRO A 465 8.47 10.47 -6.78
CA PRO A 465 7.59 9.69 -7.64
C PRO A 465 7.14 10.45 -8.90
N LEU A 466 6.83 11.75 -8.78
CA LEU A 466 6.48 12.58 -9.94
C LEU A 466 7.65 12.73 -10.91
N ARG A 467 8.87 12.90 -10.40
CA ARG A 467 10.06 13.04 -11.25
C ARG A 467 10.33 11.79 -12.07
N GLU A 468 10.14 10.62 -11.48
CA GLU A 468 10.26 9.34 -12.21
C GLU A 468 9.25 9.26 -13.36
N VAL A 469 8.00 9.68 -13.13
CA VAL A 469 6.99 9.73 -14.19
C VAL A 469 7.38 10.71 -15.30
N LEU A 470 7.82 11.92 -14.94
CA LEU A 470 8.25 12.94 -15.90
C LEU A 470 9.43 12.42 -16.75
N ASP A 471 10.41 11.75 -16.13
CA ASP A 471 11.54 11.14 -16.84
C ASP A 471 11.09 10.02 -17.78
N GLN A 472 10.17 9.16 -17.35
CA GLN A 472 9.62 8.05 -18.14
C GLN A 472 8.88 8.52 -19.39
N ILE A 473 8.14 9.63 -19.31
CA ILE A 473 7.41 10.18 -20.47
C ILE A 473 8.29 11.05 -21.39
N GLY A 474 9.55 11.32 -21.02
CA GLY A 474 10.54 11.96 -21.88
C GLY A 474 10.93 13.39 -21.50
N PHE A 475 10.50 13.91 -20.35
CA PHE A 475 11.03 15.17 -19.85
C PHE A 475 12.50 15.02 -19.45
N ARG A 476 13.33 15.99 -19.86
CA ARG A 476 14.74 16.08 -19.48
C ARG A 476 15.03 17.46 -18.93
N THR A 477 15.86 17.52 -17.90
CA THR A 477 16.31 18.79 -17.34
C THR A 477 17.16 19.55 -18.35
N ILE A 478 16.80 20.80 -18.61
CA ILE A 478 17.56 21.72 -19.47
C ILE A 478 18.18 22.87 -18.68
N GLU A 479 17.62 23.23 -17.52
CA GLU A 479 18.18 24.23 -16.62
C GLU A 479 18.02 23.81 -15.15
N GLU A 480 19.02 24.16 -14.34
CA GLU A 480 19.03 23.91 -12.90
C GLU A 480 19.42 25.19 -12.15
N ASP A 481 18.61 25.59 -11.17
CA ASP A 481 18.93 26.68 -10.24
C ASP A 481 18.43 26.33 -8.83
N GLY A 482 19.35 25.99 -7.92
CA GLY A 482 19.02 25.51 -6.57
C GLY A 482 18.12 24.27 -6.62
N ASP A 483 16.91 24.39 -6.06
CA ASP A 483 15.87 23.35 -6.11
C ASP A 483 14.95 23.47 -7.33
N GLN A 484 15.07 24.52 -8.15
CA GLN A 484 14.26 24.72 -9.35
C GLN A 484 14.87 23.98 -10.55
N ARG A 485 14.00 23.40 -11.38
CA ARG A 485 14.36 22.70 -12.61
C ARG A 485 13.43 23.15 -13.73
N LEU A 486 14.00 23.52 -14.87
CA LEU A 486 13.26 23.60 -16.11
C LEU A 486 13.44 22.28 -16.85
N LEU A 487 12.35 21.56 -17.02
CA LEU A 487 12.30 20.32 -17.79
C LEU A 487 11.73 20.60 -19.18
N SER A 488 12.18 19.86 -20.17
CA SER A 488 11.66 19.94 -21.54
C SER A 488 11.45 18.55 -22.11
N MET A 489 10.34 18.36 -22.81
CA MET A 489 9.99 17.14 -23.52
C MET A 489 9.72 17.49 -24.99
N PRO A 490 10.45 16.89 -25.95
CA PRO A 490 10.14 17.08 -27.36
C PRO A 490 8.77 16.48 -27.67
N ILE A 491 7.96 17.16 -28.48
CA ILE A 491 6.64 16.69 -28.90
C ILE A 491 6.56 16.70 -30.42
N THR A 492 5.91 15.70 -30.98
CA THR A 492 5.75 15.54 -32.42
C THR A 492 4.31 15.15 -32.72
N ALA A 493 3.91 15.20 -33.99
CA ALA A 493 2.61 14.70 -34.40
C ALA A 493 2.41 13.19 -34.09
N GLU A 494 3.50 12.46 -33.80
CA GLU A 494 3.49 11.06 -33.41
C GLU A 494 3.45 10.86 -31.88
N THR A 495 3.30 11.92 -31.07
CA THR A 495 3.16 11.78 -29.61
C THR A 495 1.93 10.93 -29.29
N VAL A 496 2.16 9.69 -28.85
CA VAL A 496 1.11 8.70 -28.57
C VAL A 496 0.61 8.86 -27.14
N VAL A 497 -0.69 9.06 -27.00
CA VAL A 497 -1.36 8.94 -25.70
C VAL A 497 -1.55 7.45 -25.38
N PRO A 498 -1.12 6.96 -24.20
CA PRO A 498 -1.33 5.56 -23.83
C PRO A 498 -2.80 5.17 -23.90
N ASP A 499 -3.12 4.06 -24.56
CA ASP A 499 -4.48 3.51 -24.71
C ASP A 499 -4.98 2.74 -23.47
N VAL A 500 -4.37 3.00 -22.33
CA VAL A 500 -4.61 2.27 -21.08
C VAL A 500 -5.84 2.83 -20.36
N LEU A 501 -6.08 4.13 -20.48
CA LEU A 501 -7.18 4.85 -19.86
C LEU A 501 -7.99 5.58 -20.95
N THR A 502 -9.28 5.80 -20.71
CA THR A 502 -10.08 6.68 -21.56
C THR A 502 -10.00 8.11 -21.03
N LEU A 503 -9.44 9.04 -21.80
CA LEU A 503 -9.45 10.46 -21.46
C LEU A 503 -10.59 11.16 -22.22
N ILE A 504 -11.41 11.92 -21.49
CA ILE A 504 -12.56 12.65 -22.02
C ILE A 504 -12.30 14.14 -21.80
N ASP A 505 -12.05 14.90 -22.87
CA ASP A 505 -12.00 16.37 -22.83
C ASP A 505 -13.43 16.92 -22.90
N GLN A 506 -13.93 17.45 -21.78
CA GLN A 506 -15.29 17.98 -21.71
C GLN A 506 -15.44 19.33 -22.41
N ASP A 507 -14.33 20.06 -22.58
CA ASP A 507 -14.32 21.40 -23.16
C ASP A 507 -13.86 21.39 -24.62
N ALA A 508 -13.62 20.20 -25.20
CA ALA A 508 -13.43 20.04 -26.63
C ALA A 508 -14.68 20.55 -27.36
N SER A 509 -14.52 21.60 -28.18
CA SER A 509 -15.54 21.96 -29.17
C SER A 509 -15.79 20.76 -30.08
N PRO A 510 -17.05 20.47 -30.49
CA PRO A 510 -17.45 19.24 -31.19
C PRO A 510 -16.96 19.14 -32.65
N SER A 511 -15.71 19.53 -32.94
CA SER A 511 -15.15 19.62 -34.29
C SER A 511 -13.90 18.75 -34.52
N LEU A 512 -13.54 17.87 -33.59
CA LEU A 512 -12.48 16.87 -33.79
C LEU A 512 -12.87 15.54 -33.15
N GLU A 513 -13.84 14.84 -33.74
CA GLU A 513 -13.97 13.39 -33.57
C GLU A 513 -12.76 12.74 -34.27
N MET A 514 -11.74 12.37 -33.49
CA MET A 514 -10.84 11.30 -33.91
C MET A 514 -11.63 9.99 -33.84
N ASP A 515 -11.90 9.45 -35.01
CA ASP A 515 -12.57 8.19 -35.29
C ASP A 515 -11.94 7.04 -34.47
N GLN A 516 -12.51 6.75 -33.31
CA GLN A 516 -12.30 5.49 -32.59
C GLN A 516 -13.57 4.64 -32.75
N THR A 517 -13.67 3.96 -33.89
CA THR A 517 -14.57 2.81 -34.02
C THR A 517 -14.14 1.71 -33.03
N VAL A 518 -14.75 1.71 -31.85
CA VAL A 518 -14.77 0.54 -30.97
C VAL A 518 -15.80 -0.43 -31.57
N GLN A 519 -15.32 -1.52 -32.16
CA GLN A 519 -16.18 -2.66 -32.47
C GLN A 519 -16.71 -3.24 -31.16
N GLU A 520 -17.98 -2.96 -30.85
CA GLU A 520 -18.74 -3.71 -29.87
C GLU A 520 -18.81 -5.19 -30.28
N SER A 521 -18.23 -6.07 -29.47
CA SER A 521 -18.53 -7.50 -29.48
C SER A 521 -19.30 -7.83 -28.20
N PRO A 522 -20.56 -8.32 -28.29
CA PRO A 522 -21.35 -8.63 -27.12
C PRO A 522 -21.09 -10.08 -26.70
N ILE A 523 -20.43 -10.30 -25.57
CA ILE A 523 -20.49 -11.60 -24.87
C ILE A 523 -20.61 -11.34 -23.37
N ILE A 524 -21.86 -11.27 -22.90
CA ILE A 524 -22.23 -11.54 -21.51
C ILE A 524 -23.07 -12.82 -21.55
N PRO A 525 -22.69 -13.91 -20.87
CA PRO A 525 -23.67 -14.91 -20.49
C PRO A 525 -24.39 -14.44 -19.23
N HIS A 526 -25.67 -14.14 -19.38
CA HIS A 526 -26.62 -14.07 -18.28
C HIS A 526 -26.54 -15.36 -17.45
N ILE A 527 -26.24 -15.23 -16.15
CA ILE A 527 -26.52 -16.28 -15.17
C ILE A 527 -27.87 -15.92 -14.56
N THR A 528 -28.92 -16.57 -15.06
CA THR A 528 -30.25 -16.56 -14.46
C THR A 528 -30.28 -17.53 -13.28
N HIS A 529 -30.82 -17.05 -12.17
CA HIS A 529 -31.25 -17.85 -11.03
C HIS A 529 -32.23 -18.94 -11.44
N SER A 530 -31.95 -20.17 -11.01
CA SER A 530 -32.92 -21.21 -10.68
C SER A 530 -32.26 -22.25 -9.80
#